data_AF-A0A534RL33-F1
#
_entry.id   AF-A0A534RL33-F1
#
_cell.length_a   1.000
_cell.length_b   1.000
_cell.length_c   1.000
_cell.angle_alpha   90.00
_cell.angle_beta   90.00
_cell.angle_gamma   90.00
#
_symmetry.space_group_name_H-M   'P 1'
#
loop_
_entity.id
_entity.type
_entity.pdbx_description
1 polymer ?
#
loop_
_entity_poly.entity_id
_entity_poly.type
_entity_poly.pdbx_seq_one_letter_code
_entity_poly.pdbx_strand_id
1 'polypeptide(L)' 'ACYMGEGGTIPFMAMLGEKFPRAQFMITGVLGPHSNAHGPNEFLDLATGMRLTGCVARVLADHFTAKCQ' A
#
# COMPACT_ATOMS: atom_id res chain seq x y z
N ALA A 1 -0.37 -17.26 7.07
CA ALA A 1 -0.38 -15.80 6.83
C ALA A 1 1.05 -15.28 7.01
N CYS A 2 1.49 -14.35 6.17
CA CYS A 2 2.69 -13.56 6.42
C CYS A 2 2.25 -12.26 7.10
N TYR A 3 2.88 -11.90 8.21
CA TYR A 3 2.60 -10.65 8.92
C TYR A 3 3.76 -9.69 8.69
N MET A 4 3.47 -8.52 8.13
CA MET A 4 4.42 -7.43 7.92
C MET A 4 3.83 -6.18 8.55
N GLY A 5 4.59 -5.54 9.43
CA GLY A 5 4.30 -4.21 9.94
C GLY A 5 5.26 -3.21 9.31
N GLU A 6 4.82 -1.95 9.19
CA GLU A 6 5.68 -0.86 8.76
C GLU A 6 6.28 -0.18 9.99
N GLY A 7 7.61 -0.04 10.02
CA GLY A 7 8.32 0.61 11.14
C GLY A 7 8.21 2.15 11.14
N GLY A 8 7.79 2.74 10.01
CA GLY A 8 7.57 4.17 9.86
C GLY A 8 6.15 4.60 10.25
N THR A 9 5.96 5.91 10.47
CA THR A 9 4.66 6.47 10.85
C THR A 9 3.97 7.10 9.64
N ILE A 10 2.70 6.72 9.41
CA ILE A 10 1.79 7.43 8.49
C ILE A 10 0.61 7.95 9.34
N PRO A 11 0.70 9.14 9.95
CA PRO A 11 -0.27 9.61 10.95
C PRO A 11 -1.71 9.65 10.42
N PHE A 12 -1.86 9.92 9.13
CA PHE A 12 -3.17 9.98 8.49
C PHE A 12 -3.90 8.63 8.51
N MET A 13 -3.17 7.50 8.50
CA MET A 13 -3.81 6.18 8.58
C MET A 13 -4.44 5.92 9.94
N ALA A 14 -3.83 6.43 11.03
CA ALA A 14 -4.44 6.36 12.36
C ALA A 14 -5.75 7.16 12.41
N MET A 15 -5.74 8.40 11.89
CA MET A 15 -6.92 9.25 11.82
C MET A 15 -8.05 8.64 10.98
N LEU A 16 -7.71 7.99 9.85
CA LEU A 16 -8.69 7.30 9.02
C LEU A 16 -9.27 6.06 9.71
N GLY A 17 -8.45 5.30 10.43
CA GLY A 17 -8.89 4.14 11.21
C GLY A 17 -9.86 4.53 12.32
N GLU A 18 -9.60 5.64 13.02
CA GLU A 18 -10.50 6.18 14.04
C GLU A 18 -11.82 6.69 13.43
N LYS A 19 -11.73 7.46 12.34
CA LYS A 19 -12.89 8.09 11.72
C LYS A 19 -13.78 7.09 10.97
N PHE A 20 -13.19 6.07 10.35
CA PHE A 20 -13.90 5.10 9.52
C PHE A 20 -13.57 3.66 9.97
N PRO A 21 -14.04 3.23 11.14
CA PRO A 21 -13.64 1.96 11.75
C PRO A 21 -14.10 0.71 10.99
N ARG A 22 -15.01 0.87 10.01
CA ARG A 22 -15.48 -0.22 9.14
C ARG A 22 -14.80 -0.24 7.78
N ALA A 23 -13.97 0.75 7.46
CA ALA A 23 -13.25 0.77 6.19
C ALA A 23 -12.17 -0.32 6.19
N GLN A 24 -12.03 -1.03 5.08
CA GLN A 24 -10.87 -1.88 4.83
C GLN A 24 -9.79 -1.04 4.15
N PHE A 25 -8.53 -1.33 4.47
CA PHE A 25 -7.39 -0.58 3.94
C PHE A 25 -6.44 -1.51 3.20
N MET A 26 -5.95 -1.03 2.05
CA MET A 26 -4.80 -1.59 1.36
C MET A 26 -3.64 -0.61 1.53
N ILE A 27 -2.86 -0.78 2.59
CA ILE A 27 -1.62 -0.01 2.82
C ILE A 27 -0.49 -0.79 2.18
N THR A 28 0.24 -0.18 1.25
CA THR A 28 1.26 -0.85 0.45
C THR A 28 2.29 0.16 -0.06
N GLY A 29 3.38 -0.32 -0.66
CA GLY A 29 4.45 0.54 -1.17
C GLY A 29 5.56 -0.22 -1.87
N VAL A 30 6.62 0.52 -2.21
CA VAL A 30 7.76 0.07 -3.01
C VAL A 30 9.10 0.24 -2.28
N LEU A 31 9.05 0.54 -0.98
CA LEU A 31 10.24 0.82 -0.16
C LEU A 31 10.90 -0.48 0.31
N GLY A 32 11.29 -1.32 -0.67
CA GLY A 32 12.00 -2.56 -0.44
C GLY A 32 13.47 -2.34 -0.05
N PRO A 33 14.25 -3.43 0.09
CA PRO A 33 15.68 -3.35 0.42
C PRO A 33 16.43 -2.37 -0.48
N HIS A 34 17.25 -1.52 0.14
CA HIS A 34 18.07 -0.50 -0.52
C HIS A 34 17.34 0.65 -1.23
N SER A 35 16.01 0.68 -1.24
CA SER A 35 15.24 1.82 -1.80
C SER A 35 15.60 3.16 -1.16
N ASN A 36 16.10 3.13 0.09
CA ASN A 36 16.73 4.24 0.80
C ASN A 36 15.86 5.51 0.87
N ALA A 37 14.54 5.36 1.11
CA ALA A 37 13.69 6.52 1.40
C ALA A 37 14.33 7.40 2.49
N HIS A 38 14.47 8.69 2.21
CA HIS A 38 15.13 9.68 3.08
C HIS A 38 16.66 9.51 3.25
N GLY A 39 17.31 8.73 2.40
CA GLY A 39 18.76 8.51 2.39
C GLY A 39 19.41 8.82 1.05
N PRO A 40 20.76 8.76 0.96
CA PRO A 40 21.45 8.87 -0.32
C PRO A 40 21.13 7.68 -1.23
N ASN A 41 21.15 7.92 -2.54
CA ASN A 41 20.82 6.94 -3.57
C ASN A 41 19.40 6.35 -3.43
N GLU A 42 18.44 7.18 -3.00
CA GLU A 42 17.02 6.83 -3.02
C GLU A 42 16.58 6.48 -4.45
N PHE A 43 15.87 5.37 -4.61
CA PHE A 43 15.42 4.91 -5.93
C PHE A 43 14.09 4.15 -5.89
N LEU A 44 13.51 4.00 -7.08
CA LEU A 44 12.32 3.19 -7.34
C LEU A 44 12.67 1.95 -8.17
N ASP A 45 12.37 0.76 -7.65
CA ASP A 45 12.40 -0.46 -8.48
C ASP A 45 11.21 -0.47 -9.44
N LEU A 46 11.49 -0.29 -10.73
CA LEU A 46 10.45 -0.15 -11.76
C LEU A 46 9.62 -1.43 -11.92
N ALA A 47 10.25 -2.60 -11.82
CA ALA A 47 9.54 -3.88 -11.95
C ALA A 47 8.49 -4.05 -10.84
N THR A 48 8.86 -3.70 -9.60
CA THR A 48 7.97 -3.71 -8.44
C THR A 48 6.90 -2.64 -8.56
N GLY A 49 7.25 -1.42 -8.97
CA GLY A 49 6.29 -0.34 -9.21
C GLY A 49 5.20 -0.74 -10.20
N MET A 50 5.58 -1.25 -11.39
CA MET A 50 4.62 -1.68 -12.41
C MET A 50 3.70 -2.80 -11.90
N ARG A 51 4.26 -3.80 -11.22
CA ARG A 51 3.47 -4.92 -10.67
C ARG A 51 2.53 -4.46 -9.57
N LEU A 52 3.00 -3.60 -8.67
CA LEU A 52 2.20 -3.06 -7.58
C LEU A 52 1.03 -2.22 -8.11
N THR A 53 1.27 -1.37 -9.12
CA THR A 53 0.20 -0.62 -9.80
C THR A 53 -0.82 -1.57 -10.43
N GLY A 54 -0.37 -2.65 -11.07
CA GLY A 54 -1.25 -3.70 -11.59
C GLY A 54 -2.11 -4.36 -10.49
N CYS A 55 -1.52 -4.66 -9.33
CA CYS A 55 -2.25 -5.20 -8.18
C CYS A 55 -3.30 -4.21 -7.66
N VAL A 56 -2.98 -2.93 -7.55
CA VAL A 56 -3.94 -1.89 -7.13
C VAL A 56 -5.11 -1.81 -8.13
N ALA A 57 -4.83 -1.77 -9.43
CA ALA A 57 -5.85 -1.76 -10.47
C ALA A 57 -6.76 -3.00 -10.37
N ARG A 58 -6.16 -4.17 -10.12
CA ARG A 58 -6.89 -5.42 -9.95
C ARG A 58 -7.80 -5.39 -8.72
N VAL A 59 -7.30 -4.93 -7.57
CA VAL A 59 -8.09 -4.82 -6.33
C VAL A 59 -9.27 -3.87 -6.52
N LEU A 60 -9.08 -2.75 -7.22
CA LEU A 60 -10.17 -1.82 -7.54
C LEU A 60 -11.24 -2.47 -8.43
N ALA A 61 -10.83 -3.18 -9.48
CA ALA A 61 -11.74 -3.87 -10.38
C ALA A 61 -12.54 -4.96 -9.64
N ASP A 62 -11.86 -5.80 -8.87
CA ASP A 62 -12.50 -6.86 -8.08
C ASP A 62 -13.43 -6.27 -7.01
N HIS A 63 -13.06 -5.17 -6.36
CA HIS A 63 -13.91 -4.47 -5.39
C HIS A 63 -15.18 -3.93 -6.03
N PHE A 64 -15.09 -3.35 -7.23
CA PHE A 64 -16.25 -2.88 -7.98
C PHE A 64 -17.19 -4.05 -8.31
N THR A 65 -16.66 -5.16 -8.82
CA THR A 65 -17.48 -6.36 -9.12
C THR A 65 -18.17 -6.91 -7.88
N ALA A 66 -17.47 -6.99 -6.75
CA ALA A 66 -18.03 -7.49 -5.49
C ALA A 66 -19.12 -6.56 -4.89
N LYS A 67 -19.17 -5.29 -5.30
CA LYS A 67 -20.19 -4.32 -4.88
C LYS A 67 -21.40 -4.27 -5.80
N CYS A 68 -21.26 -4.65 -7.07
CA CYS A 68 -22.31 -4.61 -8.07
C CYS A 68 -23.07 -5.94 -8.24
N GLN A 69 -22.64 -7.00 -7.55
CA GLN A 69 -23.44 -8.19 -7.29
C GLN A 69 -24.31 -7.99 -6.05
#